data_AF-A0A1F0CHE3-F1
#
_entry.id   AF-A0A1F0CHE3-F1
#
_cell.length_a   1.000
_cell.length_b   1.000
_cell.length_c   1.000
_cell.angle_alpha   90.00
_cell.angle_beta   90.00
_cell.angle_gamma   90.00
#
_symmetry.space_group_name_H-M   'P 1'
#
loop_
_entity.id
_entity.type
_entity.pdbx_description
1 polymer ?
#
loop_
_entity_poly.entity_id
_entity_poly.type
_entity_poly.pdbx_seq_one_letter_code
_entity_poly.pdbx_strand_id
1 'polypeptide(L)' 'MSKKDKKIEIQISDAQVTVNGTKVDGYQLVIGKKIVGQIAELDSKFAVIKGEQVSGFYKNLDQAMGNIIEEYNLNR' A
#
# COMPACT_ATOMS: atom_id res chain seq x y z
N MET A 1 14.25 29.24 -3.25
CA MET A 1 12.96 28.53 -3.09
C MET A 1 13.08 27.58 -1.91
N SER A 2 12.46 27.91 -0.77
CA SER A 2 12.46 27.03 0.39
C SER A 2 11.51 25.87 0.08
N LYS A 3 12.05 24.70 -0.25
CA LYS A 3 11.26 23.46 -0.34
C LYS A 3 10.75 23.21 1.08
N LYS A 4 9.53 23.64 1.39
CA LYS A 4 8.85 23.24 2.62
C LYS A 4 8.80 21.72 2.60
N ASP A 5 9.48 21.08 3.54
CA ASP A 5 9.35 19.64 3.77
C ASP A 5 7.87 19.34 4.03
N LYS A 6 7.18 18.79 3.03
CA LYS A 6 5.80 18.33 3.20
C LYS A 6 5.90 17.06 4.02
N LYS A 7 5.58 17.17 5.31
CA LYS A 7 5.31 16.00 6.14
C LYS A 7 4.12 15.27 5.53
N ILE A 8 4.32 14.01 5.16
CA ILE A 8 3.27 13.13 4.66
C ILE A 8 2.90 12.22 5.82
N GLU A 9 1.64 12.28 6.21
CA GLU A 9 1.08 11.35 7.18
C GLU A 9 0.43 10.20 6.42
N ILE A 10 0.82 8.98 6.79
CA ILE A 10 0.34 7.75 6.18
C ILE A 10 -0.41 6.99 7.25
N GLN A 11 -1.67 6.70 6.95
CA GLN A 11 -2.53 5.91 7.80
C GLN A 11 -2.66 4.52 7.21
N ILE A 12 -2.54 3.52 8.08
CA ILE A 12 -2.83 2.13 7.75
C ILE A 12 -4.10 1.71 8.48
N SER A 13 -4.93 0.92 7.81
CA SER A 13 -6.13 0.36 8.41
C SER A 13 -6.38 -1.03 7.87
N ASP A 14 -6.88 -1.91 8.72
CA ASP A 14 -7.30 -3.25 8.33
C ASP A 14 -8.45 -3.16 7.33
N ALA A 15 -8.36 -3.93 6.25
CA ALA A 15 -9.34 -3.93 5.17
C ALA A 15 -9.39 -5.29 4.46
N GLN A 16 -10.57 -5.69 4.00
CA GLN A 16 -10.66 -6.79 3.04
C GLN A 16 -10.24 -6.31 1.66
N VAL A 17 -9.21 -6.94 1.11
CA VAL A 17 -8.67 -6.65 -0.21
C VAL A 17 -9.13 -7.75 -1.17
N THR A 18 -9.51 -7.38 -2.39
CA THR A 18 -9.88 -8.38 -3.41
C THR A 18 -8.68 -8.65 -4.31
N VAL A 19 -8.27 -9.91 -4.38
CA VAL A 19 -7.15 -10.37 -5.21
C VAL A 19 -7.66 -11.49 -6.11
N ASN A 20 -7.60 -11.30 -7.43
CA ASN A 20 -8.11 -12.27 -8.41
C ASN A 20 -9.55 -12.76 -8.10
N GLY A 21 -10.44 -11.86 -7.68
CA GLY A 21 -11.83 -12.19 -7.34
C GLY A 21 -12.05 -12.85 -5.97
N THR A 22 -10.97 -13.08 -5.20
CA THR A 22 -11.06 -13.60 -3.83
C THR A 22 -10.85 -12.47 -2.83
N LYS A 23 -11.72 -12.36 -1.83
CA LYS A 23 -11.52 -11.42 -0.72
C LYS A 23 -10.59 -12.05 0.30
N VAL A 24 -9.54 -11.33 0.65
CA VAL A 24 -8.54 -11.74 1.63
C VAL A 24 -8.34 -10.61 2.63
N ASP A 25 -7.94 -10.98 3.84
CA ASP A 25 -7.61 -10.01 4.86
C ASP A 25 -6.30 -9.29 4.50
N GLY A 26 -6.22 -8.03 4.88
CA GLY A 26 -5.11 -7.18 4.52
C GLY A 26 -5.28 -5.77 5.06
N TYR A 27 -4.60 -4.85 4.41
CA TYR A 27 -4.43 -3.48 4.86
C TYR A 27 -4.62 -2.52 3.69
N GLN A 28 -5.20 -1.35 3.97
CA GLN A 28 -5.18 -0.22 3.05
C GLN A 28 -4.24 0.86 3.57
N LEU A 29 -3.50 1.48 2.64
CA LEU A 29 -2.69 2.65 2.91
C LEU A 29 -3.42 3.89 2.42
N VAL A 30 -3.60 4.86 3.32
CA VAL A 30 -4.29 6.13 3.06
C VAL A 30 -3.35 7.29 3.35
N ILE A 31 -3.23 8.20 2.39
CA ILE A 31 -2.53 9.47 2.56
C ILE A 31 -3.56 10.60 2.53
N GLY A 32 -3.83 11.18 3.69
CA GLY A 32 -4.89 12.17 3.89
C GLY A 32 -6.29 11.57 3.67
N LYS A 33 -6.82 11.68 2.44
CA LYS A 33 -8.14 11.15 2.04
C LYS A 33 -8.07 10.20 0.84
N LYS A 34 -6.86 9.90 0.34
CA LYS A 34 -6.66 9.08 -0.84
C LYS A 34 -6.08 7.73 -0.43
N ILE A 35 -6.70 6.66 -0.90
CA ILE A 35 -6.09 5.33 -0.86
C ILE A 35 -4.97 5.33 -1.89
N VAL A 36 -3.75 5.04 -1.44
CA VAL A 36 -2.55 5.03 -2.28
C VAL A 36 -2.09 3.62 -2.62
N GLY A 37 -2.54 2.62 -1.86
CA GLY A 37 -2.28 1.22 -2.15
C GLY A 37 -3.02 0.30 -1.19
N GLN A 38 -3.06 -0.97 -1.55
CA GLN A 38 -3.62 -2.03 -0.73
C GLN A 38 -2.59 -3.15 -0.60
N ILE A 39 -2.62 -3.86 0.53
CA ILE A 39 -1.71 -4.95 0.85
C ILE A 39 -2.57 -6.12 1.30
N ALA A 40 -2.46 -7.26 0.64
CA ALA A 40 -3.08 -8.50 1.06
C ALA A 40 -2.09 -9.33 1.88
N GLU A 41 -2.57 -9.96 2.95
CA GLU A 41 -1.80 -10.92 3.72
C GLU A 41 -2.02 -12.33 3.15
N LEU A 42 -0.98 -12.92 2.57
CA LEU A 42 -1.04 -14.22 1.89
C LEU A 42 0.14 -15.09 2.33
N ASP A 43 -0.12 -16.24 2.94
CA ASP A 43 0.88 -17.24 3.34
C ASP A 43 2.09 -16.63 4.07
N SER A 44 1.82 -15.81 5.09
CA SER A 44 2.83 -15.10 5.89
C SER A 44 3.70 -14.12 5.09
N LYS A 45 3.20 -13.64 3.95
CA LYS A 45 3.81 -12.59 3.13
C LYS A 45 2.80 -11.47 2.88
N PHE A 46 3.33 -10.32 2.51
CA PHE A 46 2.56 -9.12 2.21
C PHE A 46 2.58 -8.88 0.70
N ALA A 47 1.44 -9.05 0.05
CA ALA A 47 1.27 -8.83 -1.37
C ALA A 47 0.73 -7.42 -1.62
N VAL A 48 1.47 -6.57 -2.33
CA VAL A 48 0.97 -5.25 -2.74
C VAL A 48 0.01 -5.44 -3.91
N ILE A 49 -1.21 -4.92 -3.75
CA ILE A 49 -2.29 -5.00 -4.72
C ILE A 49 -2.46 -3.65 -5.40
N LYS A 50 -2.54 -3.68 -6.74
CA LYS A 50 -2.80 -2.50 -7.58
C LYS A 50 -4.01 -2.79 -8.45
N GLY A 51 -5.16 -2.23 -8.07
CA GLY A 51 -6.45 -2.60 -8.66
C GLY A 51 -6.84 -4.01 -8.22
N GLU A 52 -6.70 -4.99 -9.10
CA GLU A 52 -7.03 -6.40 -8.84
C GLU A 52 -5.83 -7.34 -8.99
N GLN A 53 -4.67 -6.81 -9.37
CA GLN A 53 -3.45 -7.59 -9.62
C GLN A 53 -2.42 -7.39 -8.50
N VAL A 54 -1.67 -8.46 -8.23
CA VAL A 54 -0.52 -8.41 -7.33
C VAL A 54 0.65 -7.75 -8.06
N SER A 55 1.09 -6.60 -7.56
CA SER A 55 2.26 -5.87 -8.07
C SER A 55 3.56 -6.50 -7.57
N GLY A 56 3.56 -7.02 -6.34
CA GLY A 56 4.74 -7.64 -5.74
C GLY A 56 4.47 -8.30 -4.40
N PHE A 57 5.41 -9.14 -3.97
CA PHE A 57 5.37 -9.82 -2.67
C PHE A 57 6.54 -9.38 -1.81
N TYR A 58 6.27 -9.11 -0.54
CA TYR A 58 7.23 -8.62 0.44
C TYR A 58 7.21 -9.50 1.69
N LYS A 59 8.35 -9.55 2.38
CA LYS A 59 8.50 -10.37 3.59
C LYS A 59 7.87 -9.74 4.82
N ASN A 60 7.79 -8.42 4.86
CA ASN A 60 7.19 -7.67 5.95
C ASN A 60 6.36 -6.50 5.40
N LEU A 61 5.49 -5.98 6.27
CA LEU A 61 4.57 -4.91 5.95
C LEU A 61 5.32 -3.61 5.61
N ASP A 62 6.38 -3.29 6.36
CA ASP A 62 7.17 -2.06 6.14
C ASP A 62 7.77 -1.99 4.73
N GLN A 63 8.26 -3.11 4.19
CA GLN A 63 8.77 -3.18 2.82
C GLN A 63 7.67 -2.96 1.77
N ALA A 64 6.50 -3.57 1.98
CA ALA A 64 5.35 -3.37 1.10
C ALA A 64 4.87 -1.91 1.13
N MET A 65 4.80 -1.32 2.33
CA MET A 65 4.46 0.09 2.52
C MET A 65 5.48 1.01 1.83
N GLY A 66 6.77 0.78 2.04
CA GLY A 66 7.85 1.55 1.43
C GLY A 66 7.74 1.59 -0.09
N ASN A 67 7.47 0.44 -0.71
CA ASN A 67 7.27 0.36 -2.16
C ASN A 67 6.07 1.19 -2.65
N ILE A 68 4.92 1.12 -1.96
CA ILE A 68 3.73 1.92 -2.30
C ILE A 68 4.04 3.43 -2.22
N ILE A 69 4.79 3.85 -1.19
CA ILE A 69 5.15 5.25 -0.97
C ILE A 69 6.12 5.75 -2.04
N GLU A 70 7.13 4.93 -2.38
CA GLU A 70 8.08 5.24 -3.45
C GLU A 70 7.35 5.41 -4.79
N GLU A 71 6.46 4.48 -5.15
CA GLU A 71 5.64 4.59 -6.37
C GLU A 71 4.76 5.84 -6.36
N TYR A 72 4.16 6.20 -5.23
CA TYR A 72 3.33 7.40 -5.10
C TYR A 72 4.14 8.69 -5.30
N ASN A 73 5.40 8.71 -4.85
CA ASN A 73 6.28 9.86 -5.02
C ASN A 73 6.86 9.96 -6.44
N LEU A 74 7.08 8.82 -7.11
CA LEU A 74 7.61 8.77 -8.48
C LEU A 74 6.57 9.12 -9.55
N ASN A 75 5.28 8.87 -9.29
CA ASN A 75 4.18 9.20 -10.21
C ASN A 75 3.64 10.63 -10.05
N ARG A 76 4.44 11.56 -9.53
CA ARG A 76 4.01 12.93 -9.21
C ARG A 76 4.75 14.02 -9.98
#